data_AF-A0A9P5Y6E8-F1
#
_entry.id   AF-A0A9P5Y6E8-F1
#
_cell.length_a   1.000
_cell.length_b   1.000
_cell.length_c   1.000
_cell.angle_alpha   90.00
_cell.angle_beta   90.00
_cell.angle_gamma   90.00
#
_symmetry.space_group_name_H-M   'P 1'
#
loop_
_entity.id
_entity.type
_entity.pdbx_description
1 polymer ?
#
loop_
_entity_poly.entity_id
_entity_poly.type
_entity_poly.pdbx_seq_one_letter_code
_entity_poly.pdbx_strand_id
1 'polypeptide(L)'
;MHWQWQDLLALSFGTPFQPTPSMNTSVGNITFLEPVTQTDTKNMISTSAKCSADFGLHNSVGVSPCLLAAEIMGACSGGHWHIPALPNGTHYLPPKNEPDGGSSGLCSCSWVYYNLLGACTACQNIGRGSIVSWTRYRSGCSPLHLSNIYFPKNISLHVLIPQWATLNRKSCKSYTSPSDNSKSFPLE
;
A
#
# COMPACT_ATOMS: atom_id res chain seq x y z
N MET A 1 -46.65 25.29 -17.61
CA MET A 1 -45.30 25.50 -18.17
C MET A 1 -44.67 24.11 -18.33
N HIS A 2 -45.07 23.20 -19.23
CA HIS A 2 -44.90 23.17 -20.69
C HIS A 2 -43.64 23.89 -21.16
N TRP A 3 -42.61 23.14 -21.60
CA TRP A 3 -42.39 22.86 -23.02
C TRP A 3 -41.64 21.53 -23.23
N GLN A 4 -42.16 20.78 -24.19
CA GLN A 4 -41.64 19.59 -24.84
C GLN A 4 -41.15 20.04 -26.21
N TRP A 5 -39.98 19.58 -26.68
CA TRP A 5 -39.69 19.45 -28.11
C TRP A 5 -38.83 18.20 -28.33
N GLN A 6 -39.30 17.41 -29.29
CA GLN A 6 -38.81 16.12 -29.73
C GLN A 6 -37.71 16.25 -30.80
N ASP A 7 -36.86 15.23 -30.83
CA ASP A 7 -36.33 14.47 -31.97
C ASP A 7 -35.86 15.17 -33.26
N LEU A 8 -34.59 14.92 -33.61
CA LEU A 8 -34.23 14.46 -34.95
C LEU A 8 -33.23 13.30 -34.87
N LEU A 9 -33.61 12.21 -35.53
CA LEU A 9 -32.84 11.01 -35.85
C LEU A 9 -31.69 11.33 -36.81
N ALA A 10 -30.57 10.61 -36.72
CA ALA A 10 -30.14 9.68 -37.77
C ALA A 10 -28.82 8.96 -37.44
N LEU A 11 -28.85 7.68 -37.79
CA LEU A 11 -27.86 6.62 -37.65
C LEU A 11 -26.60 6.84 -38.50
N SER A 12 -25.44 6.40 -38.01
CA SER A 12 -24.50 5.64 -38.82
C SER A 12 -23.51 4.87 -37.94
N PHE A 13 -23.46 3.56 -38.15
CA PHE A 13 -22.55 2.61 -37.51
C PHE A 13 -21.12 2.77 -38.05
N GLY A 14 -20.15 3.00 -37.15
CA GLY A 14 -18.73 2.87 -37.45
C GLY A 14 -18.25 1.46 -37.10
N THR A 15 -17.76 0.75 -38.11
CA THR A 15 -17.30 -0.66 -38.08
C THR A 15 -15.96 -0.86 -37.35
N PRO A 16 -15.67 -2.10 -36.88
CA PRO A 16 -14.46 -2.43 -36.14
C PRO A 16 -13.19 -2.43 -37.02
N PHE A 17 -12.09 -1.96 -36.42
CA PHE A 17 -10.76 -1.91 -37.02
C PHE A 17 -10.10 -3.30 -36.97
N GLN A 18 -9.94 -3.96 -38.12
CA GLN A 18 -9.06 -5.12 -38.29
C GLN A 18 -7.74 -4.67 -38.93
N PRO A 19 -6.56 -5.06 -38.41
CA PRO A 19 -5.31 -4.90 -39.13
C PRO A 19 -5.09 -6.05 -40.12
N THR A 20 -4.88 -5.70 -41.40
CA THR A 20 -4.40 -6.62 -42.45
C THR A 20 -2.87 -6.73 -42.43
N PRO A 21 -2.29 -7.88 -42.81
CA PRO A 21 -0.84 -8.06 -42.90
C PRO A 21 -0.30 -7.52 -44.23
N SER A 22 0.79 -6.77 -44.20
CA SER A 22 1.58 -6.43 -45.40
C SER A 22 2.92 -7.15 -45.34
N MET A 23 3.15 -8.06 -46.28
CA MET A 23 4.47 -8.61 -46.59
C MET A 23 5.29 -7.61 -47.39
N ASN A 24 6.57 -7.44 -47.03
CA ASN A 24 7.60 -6.93 -47.94
C ASN A 24 8.87 -7.78 -47.79
N THR A 25 9.44 -8.13 -48.95
CA THR A 25 10.56 -9.03 -49.20
C THR A 25 11.92 -8.33 -49.15
N SER A 26 12.88 -8.94 -48.43
CA SER A 26 14.35 -8.99 -48.64
C SER A 26 15.14 -7.66 -48.74
N VAL A 27 16.32 -7.44 -48.16
CA VAL A 27 17.46 -8.29 -47.82
C VAL A 27 18.25 -7.56 -46.71
N GLY A 28 18.70 -8.27 -45.67
CA GLY A 28 19.60 -7.69 -44.66
C GLY A 28 19.56 -8.51 -43.39
N ASN A 29 20.57 -9.36 -43.19
CA ASN A 29 20.66 -10.33 -42.12
C ASN A 29 20.89 -9.62 -40.77
N ILE A 30 19.83 -9.02 -40.21
CA ILE A 30 19.77 -8.65 -38.81
C ILE A 30 19.19 -9.89 -38.13
N THR A 31 20.03 -10.63 -37.41
CA THR A 31 19.56 -11.54 -36.39
C THR A 31 18.60 -10.74 -35.53
N PHE A 32 17.30 -11.01 -35.67
CA PHE A 32 16.30 -10.52 -34.74
C PHE A 32 16.72 -11.04 -33.38
N LEU A 33 17.37 -10.18 -32.60
CA LEU A 33 17.32 -10.33 -31.15
C LEU A 33 15.84 -10.35 -30.84
N GLU A 34 15.38 -11.49 -30.35
CA GLU A 34 14.08 -11.66 -29.74
C GLU A 34 13.78 -10.41 -28.90
N PRO A 35 12.54 -9.90 -28.87
CA PRO A 35 12.20 -8.93 -27.85
C PRO A 35 12.58 -9.60 -26.54
N VAL A 36 13.57 -9.02 -25.86
CA VAL A 36 13.99 -9.47 -24.52
C VAL A 36 12.68 -9.67 -23.78
N THR A 37 12.40 -10.92 -23.40
CA THR A 37 11.40 -11.17 -22.38
C THR A 37 11.92 -10.38 -21.20
N GLN A 38 11.42 -9.17 -21.03
CA GLN A 38 11.60 -8.43 -19.81
C GLN A 38 10.98 -9.36 -18.80
N THR A 39 11.84 -10.08 -18.06
CA THR A 39 11.49 -10.56 -16.75
C THR A 39 11.30 -9.29 -15.92
N ASP A 40 10.18 -8.61 -16.18
CA ASP A 40 9.56 -7.74 -15.23
C ASP A 40 9.16 -8.72 -14.13
N THR A 41 10.07 -8.90 -13.17
CA THR A 41 9.74 -9.54 -11.90
C THR A 41 8.66 -8.65 -11.32
N LYS A 42 7.41 -8.95 -11.68
CA LYS A 42 6.22 -8.26 -11.22
C LYS A 42 6.30 -8.26 -9.70
N ASN A 43 6.69 -7.12 -9.13
CA ASN A 43 6.74 -6.91 -7.68
C ASN A 43 5.44 -7.45 -7.09
N MET A 44 5.53 -8.49 -6.27
CA MET A 44 4.35 -9.14 -5.70
C MET A 44 3.98 -8.45 -4.39
N ILE A 45 3.52 -7.21 -4.51
CA ILE A 45 3.02 -6.41 -3.38
C ILE A 45 1.50 -6.57 -3.34
N SER A 46 0.98 -7.10 -2.24
CA SER A 46 -0.45 -7.40 -2.14
C SER A 46 -0.95 -7.43 -0.70
N THR A 47 -2.28 -7.38 -0.55
CA THR A 47 -2.95 -7.62 0.72
C THR A 47 -4.28 -8.33 0.52
N SER A 48 -4.61 -9.24 1.44
CA SER A 48 -5.94 -9.84 1.54
C SER A 48 -6.84 -9.10 2.54
N ALA A 49 -6.28 -8.17 3.32
CA ALA A 49 -7.04 -7.36 4.28
C ALA A 49 -8.04 -6.45 3.56
N LYS A 50 -9.28 -6.45 4.05
CA LYS A 50 -10.35 -5.60 3.54
C LYS A 50 -10.71 -4.57 4.60
N CYS A 51 -10.83 -3.34 4.15
CA CYS A 51 -11.26 -2.22 4.98
C CYS A 51 -12.78 -2.06 4.91
N SER A 52 -13.40 -1.61 6.00
CA SER A 52 -14.78 -1.09 5.91
C SER A 52 -14.81 0.12 4.94
N ALA A 53 -15.93 0.28 4.23
CA ALA A 53 -16.14 1.36 3.29
C ALA A 53 -15.96 2.75 3.92
N ASP A 54 -16.27 2.90 5.21
CA ASP A 54 -16.21 4.19 5.92
C ASP A 54 -14.84 4.46 6.58
N PHE A 55 -13.83 3.65 6.32
CA PHE A 55 -12.51 3.83 6.92
C PHE A 55 -11.76 5.00 6.25
N GLY A 56 -11.27 5.96 7.03
CA GLY A 56 -10.77 7.23 6.49
C GLY A 56 -9.25 7.36 6.29
N LEU A 57 -8.42 6.42 6.79
CA LEU A 57 -6.97 6.59 6.79
C LEU A 57 -6.30 6.04 5.54
N HIS A 58 -6.60 6.64 4.41
CA HIS A 58 -5.91 6.40 3.14
C HIS A 58 -4.74 7.38 2.97
N ASN A 59 -3.89 7.17 1.98
CA ASN A 59 -3.03 8.25 1.48
C ASN A 59 -3.79 9.17 0.50
N SER A 60 -3.09 10.18 -0.02
CA SER A 60 -3.67 11.21 -0.89
C SER A 60 -4.25 10.68 -2.21
N VAL A 61 -3.91 9.45 -2.60
CA VAL A 61 -4.41 8.79 -3.82
C VAL A 61 -5.32 7.59 -3.51
N GLY A 62 -5.80 7.48 -2.26
CA GLY A 62 -6.82 6.50 -1.87
C GLY A 62 -6.28 5.10 -1.54
N VAL A 63 -4.96 4.91 -1.40
CA VAL A 63 -4.38 3.61 -1.05
C VAL A 63 -4.64 3.31 0.43
N SER A 64 -5.13 2.10 0.70
CA SER A 64 -5.45 1.63 2.06
C SER A 64 -4.19 1.48 2.92
N PRO A 65 -4.30 1.58 4.26
CA PRO A 65 -3.14 1.43 5.13
C PRO A 65 -2.54 0.01 5.06
N CYS A 66 -3.34 -1.00 4.77
CA CYS A 66 -2.89 -2.38 4.61
C CYS A 66 -2.02 -2.55 3.36
N LEU A 67 -2.43 -1.96 2.24
CA LEU A 67 -1.64 -2.01 1.00
C LEU A 67 -0.38 -1.15 1.14
N LEU A 68 -0.47 0.03 1.76
CA LEU A 68 0.70 0.85 2.07
C LEU A 68 1.71 0.13 2.98
N ALA A 69 1.25 -0.63 3.98
CA ALA A 69 2.14 -1.45 4.79
C ALA A 69 2.90 -2.48 3.93
N ALA A 70 2.22 -3.09 2.95
CA ALA A 70 2.85 -4.02 2.02
C ALA A 70 3.88 -3.33 1.13
N GLU A 71 3.58 -2.13 0.62
CA GLU A 71 4.48 -1.31 -0.20
C GLU A 71 5.74 -0.91 0.55
N ILE A 72 5.59 -0.47 1.80
CA ILE A 72 6.70 -0.09 2.66
C ILE A 72 7.65 -1.26 2.92
N MET A 73 7.13 -2.46 3.18
CA MET A 73 7.98 -3.63 3.34
C MET A 73 8.54 -4.16 2.02
N GLY A 74 7.76 -4.11 0.94
CA GLY A 74 8.18 -4.50 -0.40
C GLY A 74 9.42 -3.73 -0.83
N ALA A 75 9.48 -2.42 -0.55
CA ALA A 75 10.65 -1.59 -0.83
C ALA A 75 11.94 -2.08 -0.13
N CYS A 76 11.80 -2.86 0.94
CA CYS A 76 12.91 -3.31 1.79
C CYS A 76 13.22 -4.79 1.61
N SER A 77 12.32 -5.53 0.95
CA SER A 77 12.37 -6.97 0.75
C SER A 77 12.36 -7.35 -0.74
N GLY A 78 12.99 -6.54 -1.58
CA GLY A 78 13.19 -6.84 -3.01
C GLY A 78 11.89 -6.85 -3.82
N GLY A 79 10.91 -6.03 -3.45
CA GLY A 79 9.66 -5.85 -4.21
C GLY A 79 8.56 -6.88 -3.92
N HIS A 80 8.74 -7.76 -2.93
CA HIS A 80 7.78 -8.82 -2.63
C HIS A 80 7.32 -8.75 -1.17
N TRP A 81 6.03 -8.50 -0.94
CA TRP A 81 5.46 -8.54 0.39
C TRP A 81 3.95 -8.74 0.38
N HIS A 82 3.45 -9.54 1.31
CA HIS A 82 2.02 -9.78 1.49
C HIS A 82 1.58 -9.42 2.91
N ILE A 83 0.58 -8.55 3.02
CA ILE A 83 -0.10 -8.29 4.29
C ILE A 83 -1.39 -9.12 4.35
N PRO A 84 -1.46 -10.17 5.18
CA PRO A 84 -2.65 -11.00 5.28
C PRO A 84 -3.78 -10.28 6.01
N ALA A 85 -5.02 -10.68 5.71
CA ALA A 85 -6.17 -10.39 6.56
C ALA A 85 -5.98 -11.04 7.93
N LEU A 86 -6.33 -10.33 9.00
CA LEU A 86 -6.25 -10.85 10.35
C LEU A 86 -7.54 -11.61 10.72
N PRO A 87 -7.43 -12.83 11.27
CA PRO A 87 -8.54 -13.47 11.95
C PRO A 87 -9.03 -12.65 13.15
N ASN A 88 -10.30 -12.83 13.53
CA ASN A 88 -10.89 -12.11 14.67
C ASN A 88 -10.09 -12.36 15.97
N GLY A 89 -9.83 -11.28 16.72
CA GLY A 89 -9.07 -11.34 17.98
C GLY A 89 -7.55 -11.55 17.83
N THR A 90 -7.02 -11.58 16.60
CA THR A 90 -5.57 -11.70 16.35
C THR A 90 -4.94 -10.34 16.06
N HIS A 91 -3.61 -10.29 15.99
CA HIS A 91 -2.83 -9.08 15.74
C HIS A 91 -1.66 -9.36 14.80
N TYR A 92 -1.20 -8.33 14.07
CA TYR A 92 0.08 -8.41 13.38
C TYR A 92 1.21 -8.57 14.39
N LEU A 93 2.07 -9.58 14.15
CA LEU A 93 3.17 -9.86 15.04
C LEU A 93 4.19 -8.72 15.02
N PRO A 94 4.84 -8.43 16.16
CA PRO A 94 6.07 -7.64 16.19
C PRO A 94 7.11 -8.20 15.20
N PRO A 95 8.06 -7.37 14.73
CA PRO A 95 9.20 -7.87 13.98
C PRO A 95 9.90 -8.98 14.77
N LYS A 96 10.48 -9.94 14.06
CA LYS A 96 11.44 -10.85 14.68
C LYS A 96 12.75 -10.07 14.77
N ASN A 97 13.56 -10.31 15.79
CA ASN A 97 14.88 -9.69 15.90
C ASN A 97 15.73 -10.15 14.71
N GLU A 98 15.62 -9.42 13.60
CA GLU A 98 16.38 -9.67 12.39
C GLU A 98 17.87 -9.41 12.69
N PRO A 99 18.79 -10.24 12.16
CA PRO A 99 20.21 -10.00 12.27
C PRO A 99 20.57 -8.59 11.81
N ASP A 100 21.54 -7.99 12.49
CA ASP A 100 21.94 -6.62 12.25
C ASP A 100 22.41 -6.43 10.80
N GLY A 101 21.80 -5.47 10.08
CA GLY A 101 22.20 -5.06 8.72
C GLY A 101 21.17 -5.27 7.60
N GLY A 102 20.03 -5.90 7.87
CA GLY A 102 18.97 -6.10 6.87
C GLY A 102 18.08 -4.85 6.68
N SER A 103 17.86 -4.44 5.42
CA SER A 103 16.88 -3.38 5.05
C SER A 103 15.46 -3.69 5.57
N SER A 104 15.07 -4.97 5.57
CA SER A 104 13.80 -5.44 6.15
C SER A 104 13.66 -5.11 7.64
N GLY A 105 14.75 -5.16 8.41
CA GLY A 105 14.77 -4.80 9.82
C GLY A 105 14.50 -3.31 10.03
N LEU A 106 15.18 -2.45 9.26
CA LEU A 106 15.00 -1.00 9.30
C LEU A 106 13.55 -0.57 8.95
N CYS A 107 12.92 -1.24 8.00
CA CYS A 107 11.55 -0.92 7.58
C CYS A 107 10.51 -1.42 8.56
N SER A 108 10.64 -2.68 8.98
CA SER A 108 9.71 -3.28 9.93
C SER A 108 9.76 -2.56 11.29
N CYS A 109 10.91 -2.00 11.67
CA CYS A 109 11.07 -1.23 12.90
C CYS A 109 10.83 0.27 12.75
N SER A 110 10.36 0.73 11.58
CA SER A 110 10.02 2.14 11.35
C SER A 110 8.67 2.53 11.97
N TRP A 111 8.51 3.82 12.33
CA TRP A 111 7.21 4.32 12.80
C TRP A 111 6.15 4.26 11.72
N VAL A 112 6.52 4.52 10.47
CA VAL A 112 5.59 4.44 9.33
C VAL A 112 4.98 3.06 9.23
N TYR A 113 5.81 2.00 9.24
CA TYR A 113 5.29 0.65 9.11
C TYR A 113 4.39 0.25 10.30
N TYR A 114 4.79 0.58 11.53
CA TYR A 114 3.96 0.34 12.70
C TYR A 114 2.61 1.06 12.66
N ASN A 115 2.62 2.35 12.29
CA ASN A 115 1.40 3.16 12.21
C ASN A 115 0.47 2.61 11.12
N LEU A 116 1.01 2.19 9.97
CA LEU A 116 0.25 1.56 8.90
C LEU A 116 -0.34 0.21 9.32
N LEU A 117 0.41 -0.63 10.05
CA LEU A 117 -0.13 -1.89 10.60
C LEU A 117 -1.26 -1.63 11.61
N GLY A 118 -1.10 -0.65 12.50
CA GLY A 118 -2.14 -0.26 13.46
C GLY A 118 -3.42 0.24 12.77
N ALA A 119 -3.26 1.09 11.75
CA ALA A 119 -4.36 1.55 10.91
C ALA A 119 -4.97 0.38 10.10
N CYS A 120 -4.16 -0.56 9.62
CA CYS A 120 -4.64 -1.74 8.91
C CYS A 120 -5.49 -2.66 9.82
N THR A 121 -5.07 -2.87 11.07
CA THR A 121 -5.89 -3.56 12.07
C THR A 121 -7.22 -2.85 12.30
N ALA A 122 -7.20 -1.52 12.45
CA ALA A 122 -8.42 -0.72 12.62
C ALA A 122 -9.33 -0.79 11.38
N CYS A 123 -8.75 -0.78 10.18
CA CYS A 123 -9.42 -0.91 8.88
C CYS A 123 -10.32 -2.15 8.82
N GLN A 124 -9.81 -3.25 9.35
CA GLN A 124 -10.44 -4.57 9.29
C GLN A 124 -11.56 -4.74 10.33
N ASN A 125 -11.76 -3.77 11.24
CA ASN A 125 -12.80 -3.79 12.29
C ASN A 125 -12.77 -5.01 13.21
N ILE A 126 -11.60 -5.62 13.42
CA ILE A 126 -11.42 -6.84 14.24
C ILE A 126 -11.23 -6.57 15.75
N GLY A 127 -11.53 -5.33 16.19
CA GLY A 127 -11.45 -4.92 17.59
C GLY A 127 -10.16 -4.18 17.98
N ARG A 128 -10.27 -3.28 18.96
CA ARG A 128 -9.14 -2.43 19.41
C ARG A 128 -8.04 -3.18 20.16
N GLY A 129 -8.38 -4.30 20.79
CA GLY A 129 -7.42 -5.17 21.48
C GLY A 129 -6.42 -5.84 20.54
N SER A 130 -6.67 -5.82 19.23
CA SER A 130 -5.82 -6.38 18.19
C SER A 130 -4.67 -5.46 17.74
N ILE A 131 -4.61 -4.22 18.24
CA ILE A 131 -3.49 -3.32 17.96
C ILE A 131 -2.41 -3.52 19.02
N VAL A 132 -1.23 -3.97 18.59
CA VAL A 132 -0.07 -4.11 19.49
C VAL A 132 0.42 -2.73 19.90
N SER A 133 0.61 -2.50 21.19
CA SER A 133 1.23 -1.26 21.68
C SER A 133 2.66 -1.16 21.17
N TRP A 134 3.14 0.05 20.85
CA TRP A 134 4.50 0.14 20.33
C TRP A 134 5.53 -0.43 21.31
N THR A 135 5.36 -0.26 22.62
CA THR A 135 6.31 -0.81 23.60
C THR A 135 6.49 -2.33 23.42
N ARG A 136 5.40 -3.05 23.11
CA ARG A 136 5.44 -4.48 22.77
C ARG A 136 5.88 -4.74 21.33
N TYR A 137 5.59 -3.85 20.39
CA TYR A 137 6.02 -4.00 19.00
C TYR A 137 7.54 -3.85 18.88
N ARG A 138 8.11 -2.79 19.45
CA ARG A 138 9.54 -2.47 19.37
C ARG A 138 10.44 -3.46 20.11
N SER A 139 9.89 -4.29 21.00
CA SER A 139 10.70 -5.30 21.69
C SER A 139 11.14 -6.43 20.75
N GLY A 140 10.53 -6.51 19.56
CA GLY A 140 10.99 -7.38 18.46
C GLY A 140 12.00 -6.72 17.52
N CYS A 141 12.47 -5.52 17.83
CA CYS A 141 13.44 -4.78 17.03
C CYS A 141 14.82 -4.81 17.68
N SER A 142 15.85 -5.10 16.88
CA SER A 142 17.23 -4.79 17.25
C SER A 142 17.36 -3.29 17.56
N PRO A 143 18.12 -2.88 18.60
CA PRO A 143 18.41 -1.48 18.87
C PRO A 143 18.99 -0.74 17.66
N LEU A 144 19.70 -1.45 16.77
CA LEU A 144 20.29 -0.88 15.56
C LEU A 144 19.27 -0.55 14.46
N HIS A 145 18.08 -1.16 14.51
CA HIS A 145 17.00 -0.89 13.56
C HIS A 145 16.02 0.19 14.06
N LEU A 146 16.14 0.59 15.32
CA LEU A 146 15.34 1.67 15.89
C LEU A 146 15.97 3.02 15.54
N SER A 147 15.15 3.94 15.05
CA SER A 147 15.60 5.28 14.68
C SER A 147 14.63 6.36 15.17
N ASN A 148 15.14 7.59 15.22
CA ASN A 148 14.37 8.81 15.51
C ASN A 148 13.76 9.44 14.24
N ILE A 149 14.01 8.86 13.06
CA ILE A 149 13.32 9.23 11.81
C ILE A 149 12.17 8.26 11.56
N TYR A 150 11.13 8.74 10.89
CA TYR A 150 9.90 7.97 10.66
C TYR A 150 10.10 6.79 9.70
N PHE A 151 11.05 6.88 8.77
CA PHE A 151 11.40 5.85 7.79
C PHE A 151 12.85 6.05 7.28
N PRO A 152 13.60 4.98 6.94
CA PRO A 152 14.98 5.09 6.43
C PRO A 152 15.09 5.89 5.12
N LYS A 153 16.00 6.86 5.08
CA LYS A 153 16.17 7.76 3.90
C LYS A 153 16.84 7.08 2.70
N ASN A 154 17.56 5.99 2.93
CA ASN A 154 18.31 5.25 1.89
C ASN A 154 17.43 4.23 1.14
N ILE A 155 16.13 4.18 1.45
CA ILE A 155 15.19 3.25 0.82
C ILE A 155 14.27 4.06 -0.08
N SER A 156 14.32 3.75 -1.38
CA SER A 156 13.45 4.37 -2.37
C SER A 156 12.04 3.82 -2.25
N LEU A 157 11.05 4.71 -2.28
CA LEU A 157 9.63 4.37 -2.23
C LEU A 157 8.94 4.79 -3.51
N HIS A 158 8.08 3.92 -4.04
CA HIS A 158 7.17 4.23 -5.15
C HIS A 158 5.77 4.62 -4.65
N VAL A 159 5.63 4.87 -3.35
CA VAL A 159 4.36 5.22 -2.69
C VAL A 159 4.47 6.49 -1.87
N LEU A 160 3.34 7.19 -1.78
CA LEU A 160 3.21 8.37 -0.94
C LEU A 160 2.87 7.96 0.49
N ILE A 161 3.80 8.20 1.41
CA ILE A 161 3.55 8.07 2.85
C ILE A 161 2.62 9.20 3.30
N PRO A 162 1.45 8.90 3.87
CA PRO A 162 0.59 9.95 4.40
C PRO A 162 1.19 10.57 5.67
N GLN A 163 0.99 11.87 5.86
CA GLN A 163 1.54 12.62 7.00
C GLN A 163 1.14 12.02 8.35
N TRP A 164 -0.08 11.46 8.48
CA TRP A 164 -0.51 10.83 9.72
C TRP A 164 0.35 9.61 10.09
N ALA A 165 0.92 8.91 9.11
CA ALA A 165 1.76 7.74 9.34
C ALA A 165 3.18 8.11 9.79
N THR A 166 3.62 9.36 9.60
CA THR A 166 4.94 9.82 10.03
C THR A 166 4.99 10.35 11.46
N LEU A 167 3.83 10.47 12.13
CA LEU A 167 3.74 11.05 13.48
C LEU A 167 4.40 10.12 14.53
N ASN A 168 5.07 10.76 15.51
CA ASN A 168 5.77 10.07 16.59
C ASN A 168 4.78 9.35 17.53
N ARG A 169 5.26 8.23 18.09
CA ARG A 169 4.52 7.05 18.52
C ARG A 169 4.03 7.10 19.98
N LYS A 170 3.28 8.17 20.31
CA LYS A 170 2.39 8.12 21.47
C LYS A 170 1.06 7.49 21.04
N SER A 171 1.05 6.15 21.09
CA SER A 171 -0.08 5.23 21.32
C SER A 171 -1.37 5.35 20.49
N CYS A 172 -1.47 4.56 19.42
CA CYS A 172 -2.73 4.26 18.72
C CYS A 172 -3.75 3.56 19.65
N LYS A 173 -4.62 4.29 20.34
CA LYS A 173 -5.71 3.69 21.15
C LYS A 173 -7.12 3.95 20.65
N SER A 174 -7.34 4.86 19.70
CA SER A 174 -8.71 5.16 19.28
C SER A 174 -8.82 5.65 17.85
N TYR A 175 -9.42 4.83 17.00
CA TYR A 175 -10.12 5.29 15.81
C TYR A 175 -11.60 4.92 15.94
N THR A 176 -12.46 5.93 15.88
CA THR A 176 -13.86 5.83 15.43
C THR A 176 -13.94 6.56 14.10
N SER A 177 -14.79 6.07 13.21
CA SER A 177 -15.01 6.52 11.82
C SER A 177 -15.66 7.93 11.76
N PRO A 178 -16.05 8.50 10.61
CA PRO A 178 -15.78 9.90 10.27
C PRO A 178 -17.01 10.81 10.43
N SER A 179 -17.04 11.62 11.49
CA SER A 179 -17.93 12.78 11.57
C SER A 179 -17.35 13.97 12.34
N ASP A 180 -16.08 13.95 12.74
CA ASP A 180 -15.48 15.04 13.51
C ASP A 180 -14.21 15.56 12.82
N ASN A 181 -14.27 16.82 12.45
CA ASN A 181 -13.30 17.56 11.64
C ASN A 181 -12.11 18.07 12.47
N SER A 182 -11.68 17.28 13.46
CA SER A 182 -10.62 17.65 14.40
C SER A 182 -9.83 16.41 14.83
N LYS A 183 -9.35 15.60 13.88
CA LYS A 183 -8.63 14.35 14.20
C LYS A 183 -7.12 14.51 14.09
N SER A 184 -6.60 15.43 14.90
CA SER A 184 -5.25 15.28 15.42
C SER A 184 -5.28 14.29 16.58
N PHE A 185 -4.17 13.59 16.80
CA PHE A 185 -3.91 12.80 17.98
C PHE A 185 -3.28 13.67 19.08
N PRO A 186 -4.04 14.14 20.09
CA PRO A 186 -3.49 14.50 21.38
C PRO A 186 -3.67 13.34 22.37
N LEU A 187 -2.63 13.02 23.14
CA LEU A 187 -2.71 12.12 24.29
C LEU A 187 -2.06 12.79 25.51
N GLU A 188 -2.84 12.89 26.58
CA GLU A 188 -2.38 12.44 27.90
C GLU A 188 -3.12 11.13 28.24
#